data_AF-A0A820DUL9-F1
#
_entry.id   AF-A0A820DUL9-F1
#
_cell.length_a   1.000
_cell.length_b   1.000
_cell.length_c   1.000
_cell.angle_alpha   90.00
_cell.angle_beta   90.00
_cell.angle_gamma   90.00
#
_symmetry.space_group_name_H-M   'P 1'
#
loop_
_entity.id
_entity.type
_entity.pdbx_description
1 polymer ?
#
loop_
_entity_poly.entity_id
_entity_poly.type
_entity_poly.pdbx_seq_one_letter_code
_entity_poly.pdbx_strand_id
1 'polypeptide(L)'
;MKTYFLNLNFFQSSNPINQPEEHEHRSNIIATRVYIIIYGITLSTLILSLWLSPKISQVILQYPTQNQFQTLPIDTQCPCSRISLSYGQFVSIQTRFHQVCSSDFVSNRWIKAIFYDSDSTYFHQADFRTIGSAQFRALSSLCDLTETSIRQSIASFNMRSIISPYVLSLSAIQLEVQTSIEQLRLTTSDTFVKQLDFVRKMIIGNQLLSALETNIVPLYLQVFNKSLQLGHYIIYNISNDSYCDCQTNVNCQVPSEKQDLANVLTNVISLHGGLTLILRFIIARIVRFIRRRKDNEPSSQIS
;
A
#
# COMPACT_ATOMS: atom_id res chain seq x y z
N MET A 1 6.30 72.56 61.90
CA MET A 1 6.76 71.63 60.83
C MET A 1 7.14 72.36 59.54
N LYS A 2 6.32 73.28 59.01
CA LYS A 2 6.62 74.09 57.81
C LYS A 2 7.94 74.89 57.89
N THR A 3 8.25 75.46 59.05
CA THR A 3 9.46 76.27 59.30
C THR A 3 10.76 75.45 59.34
N TYR A 4 10.68 74.16 59.68
CA TYR A 4 11.84 73.27 59.75
C TYR A 4 12.35 72.90 58.36
N PHE A 5 11.45 72.59 57.42
CA PHE A 5 11.80 72.32 56.02
C PHE A 5 12.28 73.57 55.27
N LEU A 6 11.84 74.77 55.68
CA LEU A 6 12.26 76.04 55.06
C LEU A 6 13.73 76.39 55.34
N ASN A 7 14.29 75.92 56.46
CA ASN A 7 15.66 76.19 56.91
C ASN A 7 16.58 74.96 56.80
N LEU A 8 16.16 73.91 56.07
CA LEU A 8 16.99 72.72 55.90
C LEU A 8 18.20 73.05 55.02
N ASN A 9 19.40 72.77 55.51
CA ASN A 9 20.66 73.01 54.81
C ASN A 9 21.59 71.81 54.97
N PHE A 10 21.74 71.01 53.91
CA PHE A 10 22.64 69.85 53.90
C PHE A 10 24.11 70.22 53.70
N PHE A 11 24.41 71.43 53.22
CA PHE A 11 25.76 71.87 52.88
C PHE A 11 26.31 72.88 53.90
N GLN A 12 25.82 72.85 55.14
CA GLN A 12 26.30 73.74 56.19
C GLN A 12 27.77 73.44 56.55
N SER A 13 28.65 74.44 56.39
CA SER A 13 30.05 74.38 56.81
C SER A 13 30.15 74.19 58.34
N SER A 14 30.97 73.23 58.77
CA SER A 14 31.15 72.84 60.18
C SER A 14 32.19 73.69 60.93
N ASN A 15 32.70 74.77 60.35
CA ASN A 15 33.76 75.58 60.92
C ASN A 15 33.18 76.80 61.68
N PRO A 16 33.26 76.87 63.03
CA PRO A 16 32.56 77.89 63.82
C PRO A 16 33.29 79.24 63.93
N ILE A 17 34.43 79.41 63.24
CA ILE A 17 35.34 80.55 63.48
C ILE A 17 35.06 81.75 62.56
N ASN A 18 34.37 81.55 61.42
CA ASN A 18 33.95 82.66 60.55
C ASN A 18 32.43 82.64 60.42
N GLN A 19 31.77 83.76 60.75
CA GLN A 19 30.36 83.93 60.42
C GLN A 19 30.21 83.76 58.89
N PRO A 20 29.39 82.82 58.40
CA PRO A 20 29.23 82.63 56.97
C PRO A 20 28.66 83.92 56.37
N GLU A 21 29.28 84.42 55.31
CA GLU A 21 28.76 85.54 54.55
C GLU A 21 27.30 85.24 54.17
N GLU A 22 26.41 86.23 54.24
CA GLU A 22 24.97 86.04 53.98
C GLU A 22 24.71 85.39 52.60
N HIS A 23 25.60 85.65 51.64
CA HIS A 23 25.62 85.03 50.32
C HIS A 23 25.90 83.52 50.36
N GLU A 24 26.83 83.06 51.19
CA GLU A 24 27.21 81.65 51.33
C GLU A 24 26.07 80.83 51.96
N HIS A 25 25.42 81.39 52.99
CA HIS A 25 24.25 80.76 53.62
C HIS A 25 23.06 80.63 52.65
N ARG A 26 22.78 81.67 51.85
CA ARG A 26 21.74 81.61 50.81
C ARG A 26 22.08 80.60 49.71
N SER A 27 23.35 80.53 49.30
CA SER A 27 23.84 79.55 48.32
C SER A 27 23.64 78.12 48.80
N ASN A 28 23.97 77.83 50.07
CA ASN A 28 23.85 76.51 50.66
C ASN A 28 22.39 76.02 50.79
N ILE A 29 21.44 76.93 51.09
CA ILE A 29 20.00 76.60 51.09
C ILE A 29 19.50 76.29 49.66
N ILE A 30 19.94 77.06 48.66
CA ILE A 30 19.57 76.82 47.26
C ILE A 30 20.15 75.49 46.77
N ALA A 31 21.43 75.21 47.06
CA ALA A 31 22.09 73.95 46.75
C ALA A 31 21.37 72.75 47.39
N THR A 32 20.91 72.90 48.64
CA THR A 32 20.13 71.88 49.35
C THR A 32 18.80 71.59 48.63
N ARG A 33 18.09 72.61 48.16
CA ARG A 33 16.83 72.44 47.40
C ARG A 33 17.07 71.75 46.05
N VAL A 34 18.11 72.15 45.34
CA VAL A 34 18.50 71.53 44.06
C VAL A 34 18.89 70.06 44.27
N TYR A 35 19.65 69.75 45.31
CA TYR A 35 20.02 68.37 45.65
C TYR A 35 18.80 67.48 45.93
N ILE A 36 17.85 67.95 46.75
CA ILE A 36 16.63 67.19 47.06
C ILE A 36 15.78 66.95 45.80
N ILE A 37 15.66 67.95 44.91
CA ILE A 37 14.92 67.80 43.65
C ILE A 37 15.61 66.78 42.74
N ILE A 38 16.92 66.88 42.54
CA ILE A 38 17.67 65.94 41.71
C ILE A 38 17.61 64.52 42.29
N TYR A 39 17.79 64.38 43.60
CA TYR A 39 17.68 63.09 44.29
C TYR A 39 16.28 62.48 44.16
N GLY A 40 15.23 63.30 44.26
CA GLY A 40 13.86 62.86 44.01
C GLY A 40 13.64 62.40 42.58
N ILE A 41 14.21 63.11 41.60
CA ILE A 41 14.13 62.75 40.17
C ILE A 41 14.86 61.42 39.92
N THR A 42 16.08 61.25 40.43
CA THR A 42 16.86 60.01 40.22
C THR A 42 16.21 58.80 40.91
N LEU A 43 15.63 58.99 42.09
CA LEU A 43 14.91 57.93 42.79
C LEU A 43 13.62 57.56 42.02
N SER A 44 12.93 58.55 41.48
CA SER A 44 11.72 58.35 40.67
C SER A 44 12.02 57.62 39.35
N THR A 45 13.11 57.98 38.66
CA THR A 45 13.51 57.28 37.42
C THR A 45 13.95 55.84 37.68
N LEU A 46 14.60 55.55 38.82
CA LEU A 46 14.92 54.20 39.25
C LEU A 46 13.67 53.36 39.57
N ILE A 47 12.70 53.93 40.28
CA ILE A 47 11.44 53.23 40.58
C ILE A 47 10.69 52.94 39.28
N LEU A 48 10.63 53.92 38.38
CA LEU A 48 9.96 53.78 37.10
C LEU A 48 10.63 52.70 36.24
N SER A 49 11.96 52.65 36.16
CA SER A 49 12.67 51.63 35.38
C SER A 49 12.48 50.22 35.93
N LEU A 50 12.41 50.06 37.26
CA LEU A 50 12.08 48.79 37.91
C LEU A 50 10.64 48.36 37.63
N TRP A 51 9.72 49.33 37.50
CA TRP A 51 8.31 49.07 37.22
C TRP A 51 8.04 48.71 35.75
N LEU A 52 8.75 49.36 34.81
CA LEU A 52 8.68 49.04 33.37
C LEU A 52 9.48 47.80 32.97
N SER A 53 10.30 47.25 33.86
CA SER A 53 11.04 46.03 33.56
C SER A 53 10.05 44.88 33.29
N PRO A 54 10.08 44.28 32.09
CA PRO A 54 9.10 43.27 31.70
C PRO A 54 9.23 42.05 32.63
N LYS A 55 8.11 41.63 33.21
CA LYS A 55 8.06 40.38 33.98
C LYS A 55 8.04 39.21 32.99
N ILE A 56 9.10 38.41 33.00
CA ILE A 56 9.14 37.16 32.24
C ILE A 56 8.23 36.15 32.96
N SER A 57 7.16 35.73 32.29
CA SER A 57 6.33 34.63 32.75
C SER A 57 6.70 33.37 31.97
N GLN A 58 7.10 32.32 32.67
CA GLN A 58 7.33 31.01 32.07
C GLN A 58 6.01 30.23 32.12
N VAL A 59 5.47 29.88 30.96
CA VAL A 59 4.30 29.01 30.83
C VAL A 59 4.79 27.60 30.49
N ILE A 60 4.49 26.63 31.36
CA ILE A 60 4.77 25.22 31.10
C ILE A 60 3.57 24.64 30.35
N LEU A 61 3.74 24.33 29.06
CA LEU A 61 2.72 23.66 28.26
C LEU A 61 2.83 22.14 28.44
N GLN A 62 1.89 21.56 29.18
CA GLN A 62 1.76 20.11 29.28
C GLN A 62 0.76 19.60 28.23
N TYR A 63 1.18 18.63 27.41
CA TYR A 63 0.37 18.03 26.34
C TYR A 63 -0.23 19.07 25.37
N PRO A 64 0.61 19.82 24.63
CA PRO A 64 0.13 20.85 23.71
C PRO A 64 -0.80 20.25 22.65
N THR A 65 -1.85 20.98 22.31
CA THR A 65 -2.67 20.70 21.12
C THR A 65 -1.85 20.90 19.85
N GLN A 66 -2.28 20.31 18.72
CA GLN A 66 -1.60 20.47 17.43
C GLN A 66 -1.39 21.95 17.06
N ASN A 67 -2.38 22.80 17.29
CA ASN A 67 -2.29 24.24 16.98
C ASN A 67 -1.27 24.94 17.87
N GLN A 68 -1.21 24.60 19.17
CA GLN A 68 -0.21 25.17 20.08
C GLN A 68 1.21 24.74 19.69
N PHE A 69 1.39 23.47 19.30
CA PHE A 69 2.68 22.97 18.84
C PHE A 69 3.15 23.69 17.56
N GLN A 70 2.26 23.94 16.61
CA GLN A 70 2.58 24.67 15.38
C GLN A 70 3.00 26.13 15.60
N THR A 71 2.59 26.74 16.72
CA THR A 71 3.02 28.10 17.07
C THR A 71 4.38 28.16 17.76
N LEU A 72 4.96 27.01 18.14
CA LEU A 72 6.27 26.97 18.78
C LEU A 72 7.39 27.21 17.75
N PRO A 73 8.50 27.83 18.16
CA PRO A 73 9.72 27.89 17.33
C PRO A 73 10.19 26.51 16.90
N ILE A 74 10.75 26.41 15.70
CA ILE A 74 11.18 25.15 15.07
C ILE A 74 12.21 24.40 15.92
N ASP A 75 13.06 25.13 16.66
CA ASP A 75 14.12 24.55 17.50
C ASP A 75 13.61 24.04 18.87
N THR A 76 12.31 24.17 19.13
CA THR A 76 11.71 23.77 20.42
C THR A 76 11.61 22.25 20.49
N GLN A 77 12.44 21.63 21.32
CA GLN A 77 12.36 20.19 21.57
C GLN A 77 11.24 19.88 22.57
N CYS A 78 10.16 19.27 22.09
CA CYS A 78 9.09 18.75 22.94
C CYS A 78 9.33 17.25 23.19
N PRO A 79 9.72 16.83 24.42
CA PRO A 79 9.91 15.43 24.72
C PRO A 79 8.58 14.67 24.73
N CYS A 80 8.58 13.47 24.17
CA CYS A 80 7.41 12.60 24.13
C CYS A 80 7.22 11.86 25.45
N SER A 81 5.97 11.72 25.90
CA SER A 81 5.63 10.83 27.03
C SER A 81 5.75 9.34 26.65
N ARG A 82 5.55 9.03 25.37
CA ARG A 82 5.77 7.71 24.76
C ARG A 82 6.69 7.86 23.57
N ILE A 83 7.86 7.24 23.64
CA ILE A 83 8.87 7.33 22.57
C ILE A 83 8.60 6.42 21.38
N SER A 84 7.60 5.53 21.48
CA SER A 84 7.29 4.52 20.48
C SER A 84 5.79 4.45 20.25
N LEU A 85 5.38 4.51 18.98
CA LEU A 85 4.00 4.42 18.55
C LEU A 85 3.88 3.44 17.38
N SER A 86 3.01 2.45 17.49
CA SER A 86 2.86 1.45 16.43
C SER A 86 2.09 1.99 15.24
N TYR A 87 2.51 1.64 14.02
CA TYR A 87 1.85 2.12 12.80
C TYR A 87 0.37 1.77 12.75
N GLY A 88 -0.03 0.62 13.29
CA GLY A 88 -1.43 0.20 13.33
C GLY A 88 -2.37 1.11 14.14
N GLN A 89 -1.84 2.04 14.94
CA GLN A 89 -2.65 3.00 15.70
C GLN A 89 -3.08 4.22 14.88
N PHE A 90 -2.35 4.55 13.81
CA PHE A 90 -2.56 5.80 13.07
C PHE A 90 -2.51 5.64 11.53
N VAL A 91 -2.12 4.47 11.03
CA VAL A 91 -2.13 4.14 9.59
C VAL A 91 -3.14 3.04 9.32
N SER A 92 -3.96 3.23 8.28
CA SER A 92 -4.89 2.20 7.78
C SER A 92 -4.54 1.86 6.33
N ILE A 93 -4.27 0.58 6.08
CA ILE A 93 -3.95 0.06 4.74
C ILE A 93 -5.15 -0.70 4.20
N GLN A 94 -5.63 -0.29 3.03
CA GLN A 94 -6.66 -1.03 2.27
C GLN A 94 -6.02 -1.67 1.04
N THR A 95 -6.34 -2.94 0.81
CA THR A 95 -5.81 -3.71 -0.32
C THR A 95 -6.89 -3.95 -1.35
N ARG A 96 -6.48 -4.03 -2.61
CA ARG A 96 -7.32 -4.47 -3.72
C ARG A 96 -6.59 -5.57 -4.48
N PHE A 97 -7.18 -6.74 -4.52
CA PHE A 97 -6.64 -7.88 -5.25
C PHE A 97 -7.08 -7.83 -6.72
N HIS A 98 -6.34 -8.53 -7.57
CA HIS A 98 -6.68 -8.63 -8.98
C HIS A 98 -8.04 -9.31 -9.16
N GLN A 99 -8.86 -8.83 -10.10
CA GLN A 99 -10.24 -9.29 -10.32
C GLN A 99 -10.34 -10.80 -10.62
N VAL A 100 -9.26 -11.40 -11.13
CA VAL A 100 -9.20 -12.85 -11.38
C VAL A 100 -9.39 -13.67 -10.11
N CYS A 101 -8.91 -13.18 -8.96
CA CYS A 101 -8.99 -13.87 -7.68
C CYS A 101 -10.39 -13.87 -7.05
N SER A 102 -11.32 -13.07 -7.60
CA SER A 102 -12.74 -13.11 -7.24
C SER A 102 -13.63 -13.56 -8.41
N SER A 103 -13.02 -13.99 -9.51
CA SER A 103 -13.74 -14.47 -10.70
C SER A 103 -14.11 -15.94 -10.60
N ASP A 104 -14.94 -16.41 -11.54
CA ASP A 104 -15.28 -17.84 -11.58
C ASP A 104 -14.07 -18.73 -11.94
N PHE A 105 -12.99 -18.18 -12.49
CA PHE A 105 -11.80 -18.95 -12.90
C PHE A 105 -11.06 -19.62 -11.73
N VAL A 106 -11.20 -19.09 -10.52
CA VAL A 106 -10.64 -19.70 -9.30
C VAL A 106 -11.66 -20.53 -8.54
N SER A 107 -12.90 -20.61 -9.03
CA SER A 107 -13.96 -21.33 -8.34
C SER A 107 -13.82 -22.84 -8.53
N ASN A 108 -14.19 -23.60 -7.49
CA ASN A 108 -14.29 -25.05 -7.59
C ASN A 108 -15.26 -25.51 -8.67
N ARG A 109 -16.27 -24.68 -9.01
CA ARG A 109 -17.23 -24.99 -10.08
C ARG A 109 -16.54 -25.01 -11.44
N TRP A 110 -15.81 -23.96 -11.77
CA TRP A 110 -15.07 -23.86 -13.04
C TRP A 110 -14.00 -24.94 -13.17
N ILE A 111 -13.21 -25.13 -12.11
CA ILE A 111 -12.15 -26.15 -12.09
C ILE A 111 -12.72 -27.55 -12.34
N LYS A 112 -13.88 -27.87 -11.75
CA LYS A 112 -14.57 -29.14 -11.98
C LYS A 112 -15.15 -29.24 -13.39
N ALA A 113 -15.77 -28.17 -13.89
CA ALA A 113 -16.35 -28.16 -15.25
C ALA A 113 -15.29 -28.50 -16.30
N ILE A 114 -14.12 -27.87 -16.24
CA ILE A 114 -13.02 -28.18 -17.17
C ILE A 114 -12.52 -29.62 -17.03
N PHE A 115 -12.52 -30.18 -15.82
CA PHE A 115 -12.07 -31.56 -15.60
C PHE A 115 -13.08 -32.62 -16.08
N TYR A 116 -14.39 -32.37 -15.91
CA TYR A 116 -15.42 -33.35 -16.29
C TYR A 116 -15.81 -33.26 -17.77
N ASP A 117 -15.77 -32.08 -18.37
CA ASP A 117 -16.10 -31.91 -19.81
C ASP A 117 -14.93 -32.27 -20.73
N SER A 118 -13.76 -32.64 -20.17
CA SER A 118 -12.66 -33.20 -20.95
C SER A 118 -12.91 -34.68 -21.23
N ASP A 119 -13.63 -34.98 -22.32
CA ASP A 119 -13.71 -36.33 -22.92
C ASP A 119 -12.35 -36.77 -23.54
N SER A 120 -11.24 -36.41 -22.91
CA SER A 120 -9.92 -36.78 -23.41
C SER A 120 -9.65 -38.25 -23.08
N THR A 121 -9.80 -39.12 -24.07
CA THR A 121 -9.43 -40.53 -23.97
C THR A 121 -7.92 -40.75 -23.89
N TYR A 122 -7.11 -39.70 -24.08
CA TYR A 122 -5.65 -39.77 -24.10
C TYR A 122 -5.03 -38.60 -23.34
N PHE A 123 -4.14 -38.89 -22.38
CA PHE A 123 -3.40 -37.87 -21.67
C PHE A 123 -2.32 -37.29 -22.59
N HIS A 124 -2.36 -35.98 -22.82
CA HIS A 124 -1.31 -35.25 -23.53
C HIS A 124 -0.92 -34.02 -22.72
N GLN A 125 0.37 -33.90 -22.41
CA GLN A 125 0.90 -32.89 -21.50
C GLN A 125 0.75 -31.44 -22.01
N ALA A 126 0.60 -31.25 -23.32
CA ALA A 126 0.36 -29.92 -23.92
C ALA A 126 -1.13 -29.65 -24.21
N ASP A 127 -2.01 -30.65 -24.05
CA ASP A 127 -3.45 -30.48 -24.29
C ASP A 127 -4.11 -29.77 -23.11
N PHE A 128 -4.64 -28.58 -23.37
CA PHE A 128 -5.33 -27.76 -22.37
C PHE A 128 -6.50 -28.47 -21.68
N ARG A 129 -7.20 -29.38 -22.38
CA ARG A 129 -8.32 -30.12 -21.77
C ARG A 129 -7.84 -31.02 -20.63
N THR A 130 -6.62 -31.52 -20.74
CA THR A 130 -5.99 -32.40 -19.76
C THR A 130 -5.38 -31.62 -18.59
N ILE A 131 -4.68 -30.51 -18.88
CA ILE A 131 -3.92 -29.76 -17.87
C ILE A 131 -4.67 -28.54 -17.31
N GLY A 132 -5.73 -28.08 -17.96
CA GLY A 132 -6.39 -26.81 -17.68
C GLY A 132 -6.95 -26.71 -16.27
N SER A 133 -7.61 -27.77 -15.79
CA SER A 133 -8.15 -27.81 -14.42
C SER A 133 -7.06 -27.62 -13.36
N ALA A 134 -5.87 -28.18 -13.60
CA ALA A 134 -4.73 -28.02 -12.70
C ALA A 134 -4.10 -26.62 -12.79
N GLN A 135 -4.08 -26.00 -13.97
CA GLN A 135 -3.64 -24.61 -14.13
C GLN A 135 -4.56 -23.64 -13.39
N PHE A 136 -5.89 -23.81 -13.48
CA PHE A 136 -6.84 -22.98 -12.73
C PHE A 136 -6.79 -23.27 -11.22
N ARG A 137 -6.50 -24.50 -10.81
CA ARG A 137 -6.22 -24.81 -9.41
C ARG A 137 -4.96 -24.10 -8.91
N ALA A 138 -3.90 -24.08 -9.71
CA ALA A 138 -2.67 -23.34 -9.38
C ALA A 138 -2.93 -21.83 -9.28
N LEU A 139 -3.77 -21.27 -10.16
CA LEU A 139 -4.21 -19.87 -10.08
C LEU A 139 -5.00 -19.58 -8.79
N SER A 140 -5.92 -20.47 -8.40
CA SER A 140 -6.64 -20.34 -7.12
C SER A 140 -5.68 -20.32 -5.93
N SER A 141 -4.76 -21.29 -5.87
CA SER A 141 -3.74 -21.34 -4.81
C SER A 141 -2.86 -20.09 -4.82
N LEU A 142 -2.50 -19.57 -6.00
CA LEU A 142 -1.70 -18.35 -6.12
C LEU A 142 -2.44 -17.13 -5.54
N CYS A 143 -3.74 -17.02 -5.81
CA CYS A 143 -4.59 -15.98 -5.23
C CYS A 143 -4.64 -16.07 -3.70
N ASP A 144 -4.88 -17.27 -3.15
CA ASP A 144 -4.93 -17.51 -1.69
C ASP A 144 -3.58 -17.19 -1.01
N LEU A 145 -2.47 -17.62 -1.62
CA LEU A 145 -1.12 -17.35 -1.12
C LEU A 145 -0.79 -15.86 -1.17
N THR A 146 -1.19 -15.17 -2.23
CA THR A 146 -0.98 -13.72 -2.38
C THR A 146 -1.78 -12.95 -1.33
N GLU A 147 -3.05 -13.30 -1.13
CA GLU A 147 -3.88 -12.69 -0.08
C GLU A 147 -3.27 -12.90 1.30
N THR A 148 -2.89 -14.14 1.61
CA THR A 148 -2.29 -14.49 2.91
C THR A 148 -0.97 -13.74 3.13
N SER A 149 -0.10 -13.71 2.13
CA SER A 149 1.20 -13.04 2.19
C SER A 149 1.05 -11.53 2.43
N ILE A 150 0.10 -10.89 1.74
CA ILE A 150 -0.19 -9.46 1.93
C ILE A 150 -0.78 -9.19 3.32
N ARG A 151 -1.72 -10.03 3.80
CA ARG A 151 -2.29 -9.89 5.15
C ARG A 151 -1.23 -10.03 6.23
N GLN A 152 -0.34 -11.00 6.11
CA GLN A 152 0.80 -11.17 7.03
C GLN A 152 1.73 -9.97 7.00
N SER A 153 2.06 -9.47 5.81
CA SER A 153 2.92 -8.29 5.65
C SER A 153 2.33 -7.04 6.29
N ILE A 154 1.02 -6.83 6.17
CA ILE A 154 0.29 -5.72 6.82
C ILE A 154 0.27 -5.91 8.34
N ALA A 155 0.04 -7.14 8.83
CA ALA A 155 0.09 -7.41 10.26
C ALA A 155 1.47 -7.09 10.85
N SER A 156 2.55 -7.48 10.16
CA SER A 156 3.92 -7.13 10.53
C SER A 156 4.20 -5.62 10.44
N PHE A 157 3.64 -4.93 9.44
CA PHE A 157 3.71 -3.47 9.35
C PHE A 157 3.04 -2.80 10.54
N ASN A 158 1.83 -3.24 10.92
CA ASN A 158 1.08 -2.65 12.03
C ASN A 158 1.78 -2.80 13.39
N MET A 159 2.60 -3.84 13.55
CA MET A 159 3.42 -4.06 14.76
C MET A 159 4.69 -3.21 14.79
N ARG A 160 5.20 -2.76 13.64
CA ARG A 160 6.33 -1.83 13.59
C ARG A 160 5.94 -0.50 14.23
N SER A 161 6.92 0.17 14.82
CA SER A 161 6.70 1.42 15.53
C SER A 161 7.64 2.51 15.04
N ILE A 162 7.13 3.74 14.99
CA ILE A 162 7.95 4.93 14.86
C ILE A 162 8.54 5.25 16.23
N ILE A 163 9.86 5.47 16.30
CA ILE A 163 10.58 5.70 17.55
C ILE A 163 11.17 7.11 17.51
N SER A 164 10.76 7.96 18.43
CA SER A 164 11.33 9.29 18.61
C SER A 164 11.20 9.76 20.05
N PRO A 165 12.30 10.23 20.68
CA PRO A 165 12.24 10.85 22.00
C PRO A 165 11.56 12.22 21.99
N TYR A 166 11.39 12.84 20.81
CA TYR A 166 10.79 14.16 20.64
C TYR A 166 9.61 14.13 19.67
N VAL A 167 8.72 15.11 19.79
CA VAL A 167 7.58 15.27 18.87
C VAL A 167 8.10 15.50 17.45
N LEU A 168 7.60 14.71 16.51
CA LEU A 168 7.92 14.83 15.10
C LEU A 168 6.97 15.81 14.40
N SER A 169 7.48 16.53 13.41
CA SER A 169 6.64 17.34 12.53
C SER A 169 5.72 16.46 11.69
N LEU A 170 4.60 17.01 11.23
CA LEU A 170 3.68 16.29 10.35
C LEU A 170 4.37 15.81 9.06
N SER A 171 5.25 16.64 8.48
CA SER A 171 6.02 16.28 7.29
C SER A 171 6.99 15.13 7.54
N ALA A 172 7.65 15.09 8.70
CA ALA A 172 8.51 13.98 9.08
C ALA A 172 7.73 12.67 9.25
N ILE A 173 6.56 12.73 9.90
CA ILE A 173 5.67 11.56 10.05
C ILE A 173 5.20 11.08 8.67
N GLN A 174 4.76 11.98 7.80
CA GLN A 174 4.32 11.63 6.45
C GLN A 174 5.42 10.99 5.62
N LEU A 175 6.64 11.52 5.68
CA LEU A 175 7.79 10.96 4.97
C LEU A 175 8.15 9.56 5.49
N GLU A 176 8.19 9.39 6.80
CA GLU A 176 8.50 8.11 7.45
C GLU A 176 7.44 7.04 7.13
N VAL A 177 6.15 7.41 7.18
CA VAL A 177 5.04 6.54 6.78
C VAL A 177 5.12 6.17 5.31
N GLN A 178 5.32 7.13 4.41
CA GLN A 178 5.41 6.85 2.98
C GLN A 178 6.59 5.93 2.66
N THR A 179 7.75 6.18 3.25
CA THR A 179 8.94 5.34 3.08
C THR A 179 8.69 3.92 3.59
N SER A 180 8.04 3.80 4.75
CA SER A 180 7.69 2.50 5.33
C SER A 180 6.66 1.72 4.50
N ILE A 181 5.71 2.42 3.85
CA ILE A 181 4.72 1.83 2.92
C ILE A 181 5.39 1.37 1.62
N GLU A 182 6.29 2.16 1.04
CA GLU A 182 7.03 1.74 -0.15
C GLU A 182 7.91 0.52 0.15
N GLN A 183 8.57 0.50 1.31
CA GLN A 183 9.35 -0.65 1.74
C GLN A 183 8.47 -1.89 1.92
N LEU A 184 7.27 -1.74 2.49
CA LEU A 184 6.29 -2.82 2.60
C LEU A 184 5.96 -3.38 1.21
N ARG A 185 5.62 -2.51 0.25
CA ARG A 185 5.27 -2.91 -1.12
C ARG A 185 6.40 -3.69 -1.81
N LEU A 186 7.61 -3.16 -1.76
CA LEU A 186 8.78 -3.77 -2.39
C LEU A 186 9.14 -5.10 -1.73
N THR A 187 9.24 -5.12 -0.39
CA THR A 187 9.69 -6.29 0.36
C THR A 187 8.67 -7.43 0.27
N THR A 188 7.36 -7.14 0.33
CA THR A 188 6.33 -8.17 0.19
C THR A 188 6.40 -8.83 -1.19
N SER A 189 6.48 -8.04 -2.26
CA SER A 189 6.58 -8.57 -3.62
C SER A 189 7.85 -9.39 -3.82
N ASP A 190 9.00 -8.85 -3.41
CA ASP A 190 10.31 -9.49 -3.57
C ASP A 190 10.40 -10.79 -2.76
N THR A 191 9.93 -10.78 -1.51
CA THR A 191 9.93 -11.99 -0.66
C THR A 191 9.04 -13.08 -1.26
N PHE A 192 7.86 -12.72 -1.75
CA PHE A 192 6.94 -13.67 -2.36
C PHE A 192 7.55 -14.33 -3.62
N VAL A 193 8.10 -13.53 -4.52
CA VAL A 193 8.76 -14.03 -5.74
C VAL A 193 9.96 -14.90 -5.39
N LYS A 194 10.80 -14.48 -4.44
CA LYS A 194 11.96 -15.27 -3.98
C LYS A 194 11.56 -16.62 -3.40
N GLN A 195 10.47 -16.68 -2.63
CA GLN A 195 9.95 -17.94 -2.10
C GLN A 195 9.47 -18.86 -3.23
N LEU A 196 8.73 -18.32 -4.21
CA LEU A 196 8.29 -19.10 -5.36
C LEU A 196 9.47 -19.61 -6.21
N ASP A 197 10.46 -18.76 -6.45
CA ASP A 197 11.68 -19.12 -7.18
C ASP A 197 12.51 -20.16 -6.43
N PHE A 198 12.57 -20.07 -5.10
CA PHE A 198 13.21 -21.10 -4.27
C PHE A 198 12.54 -22.45 -4.47
N VAL A 199 11.19 -22.51 -4.42
CA VAL A 199 10.44 -23.75 -4.66
C VAL A 199 10.71 -24.30 -6.06
N ARG A 200 10.68 -23.45 -7.10
CA ARG A 200 10.98 -23.86 -8.48
C ARG A 200 12.40 -24.39 -8.65
N LYS A 201 13.38 -23.71 -8.06
CA LYS A 201 14.79 -24.14 -8.07
C LYS A 201 15.00 -25.45 -7.31
N MET A 202 14.27 -25.66 -6.20
CA MET A 202 14.28 -26.93 -5.48
C MET A 202 13.70 -28.07 -6.32
N ILE A 203 12.61 -27.84 -7.06
CA ILE A 203 12.03 -28.83 -7.97
C ILE A 203 13.04 -29.24 -9.04
N ILE A 204 13.67 -28.27 -9.71
CA ILE A 204 14.65 -28.53 -10.78
C ILE A 204 15.94 -29.16 -10.23
N GLY A 205 16.50 -28.61 -9.15
CA GLY A 205 17.75 -29.10 -8.56
C GLY A 205 17.66 -30.53 -8.04
N ASN A 206 16.46 -30.98 -7.65
CA ASN A 206 16.19 -32.37 -7.25
C ASN A 206 15.55 -33.20 -8.37
N GLN A 207 15.40 -32.64 -9.58
CA GLN A 207 14.78 -33.30 -10.74
C GLN A 207 13.40 -33.92 -10.43
N LEU A 208 12.61 -33.24 -9.60
CA LEU A 208 11.29 -33.73 -9.19
C LEU A 208 10.34 -33.71 -10.38
N LEU A 209 9.67 -34.84 -10.64
CA LEU A 209 8.62 -34.94 -11.64
C LEU A 209 7.42 -34.08 -11.22
N SER A 210 6.98 -33.17 -12.09
CA SER A 210 5.74 -32.45 -11.87
C SER A 210 4.55 -33.39 -12.08
N ALA A 211 3.51 -33.26 -11.27
CA ALA A 211 2.32 -34.11 -11.37
C ALA A 211 1.55 -33.96 -12.71
N LEU A 212 1.83 -32.89 -13.47
CA LEU A 212 1.27 -32.64 -14.79
C LEU A 212 2.21 -33.05 -15.93
N GLU A 213 3.36 -33.65 -15.59
CA GLU A 213 4.38 -34.06 -16.55
C GLU A 213 4.86 -32.90 -17.45
N THR A 214 4.74 -31.66 -16.98
CA THR A 214 5.08 -30.43 -17.75
C THR A 214 6.58 -30.12 -17.75
N ASN A 215 7.38 -30.92 -17.06
CA ASN A 215 8.85 -30.80 -17.02
C ASN A 215 9.56 -32.05 -17.57
N ILE A 216 9.04 -33.24 -17.24
CA ILE A 216 9.54 -34.54 -17.69
C ILE A 216 8.32 -35.41 -18.00
N VAL A 217 8.36 -36.18 -19.08
CA VAL A 217 7.33 -37.18 -19.39
C VAL A 217 7.92 -38.59 -19.21
N PRO A 218 7.39 -39.42 -18.30
CA PRO A 218 7.88 -40.77 -18.08
C PRO A 218 7.55 -41.68 -19.28
N LEU A 219 8.51 -42.54 -19.65
CA LEU A 219 8.36 -43.58 -20.67
C LEU A 219 8.42 -44.95 -20.01
N TYR A 220 7.44 -45.80 -20.30
CA TYR A 220 7.47 -47.20 -19.87
C TYR A 220 8.12 -48.04 -20.98
N LEU A 221 9.40 -48.37 -20.82
CA LEU A 221 10.21 -48.89 -21.94
C LEU A 221 10.06 -50.39 -22.19
N GLN A 222 9.70 -51.19 -21.18
CA GLN A 222 9.16 -52.57 -21.24
C GLN A 222 9.24 -53.21 -19.85
N VAL A 223 8.47 -54.27 -19.61
CA VAL A 223 8.62 -55.14 -18.43
C VAL A 223 9.46 -56.35 -18.83
N PHE A 224 10.74 -56.37 -18.47
CA PHE A 224 11.57 -57.58 -18.55
C PHE A 224 11.64 -58.22 -17.16
N ASN A 225 11.35 -59.52 -17.04
CA ASN A 225 11.46 -60.26 -15.77
C ASN A 225 10.79 -59.60 -14.54
N LYS A 226 9.57 -59.04 -14.70
CA LYS A 226 8.81 -58.36 -13.63
C LYS A 226 9.49 -57.11 -13.04
N SER A 227 10.59 -56.62 -13.61
CA SER A 227 11.11 -55.29 -13.30
C SER A 227 10.59 -54.27 -14.32
N LEU A 228 10.07 -53.15 -13.81
CA LEU A 228 9.63 -52.03 -14.62
C LEU A 228 10.84 -51.13 -14.90
N GLN A 229 11.24 -51.03 -16.16
CA GLN A 229 12.23 -50.03 -16.56
C GLN A 229 11.53 -48.73 -16.95
N LEU A 230 11.76 -47.70 -16.14
CA LEU A 230 11.29 -46.33 -16.38
C LEU A 230 12.36 -45.57 -17.17
N GLY A 231 12.00 -45.18 -18.40
CA GLY A 231 12.68 -44.12 -19.14
C GLY A 231 11.98 -42.79 -18.93
N HIS A 232 12.48 -41.74 -19.56
CA HIS A 232 11.80 -40.46 -19.66
C HIS A 232 12.24 -39.71 -20.92
N TYR A 233 11.40 -38.79 -21.40
CA TYR A 233 11.84 -37.76 -22.32
C TYR A 233 11.60 -36.37 -21.71
N ILE A 234 12.46 -35.44 -22.11
CA ILE A 234 12.48 -34.07 -21.63
C ILE A 234 11.60 -33.23 -22.56
N ILE A 235 10.78 -32.36 -21.98
CA ILE A 235 10.04 -31.38 -22.77
C ILE A 235 10.96 -30.22 -23.10
N TYR A 236 11.06 -29.92 -24.39
CA TYR A 236 11.82 -28.78 -24.88
C TYR A 236 10.96 -27.82 -25.70
N ASN A 237 11.26 -26.53 -25.62
CA ASN A 237 10.77 -25.54 -26.59
C ASN A 237 11.93 -25.13 -27.51
N ILE A 238 11.66 -25.10 -28.82
CA ILE A 238 12.58 -24.60 -29.83
C ILE A 238 11.93 -23.37 -30.47
N SER A 239 12.47 -22.20 -30.17
CA SER A 239 12.10 -20.95 -30.85
C SER A 239 13.35 -20.22 -31.30
N ASN A 240 13.45 -19.89 -32.61
CA ASN A 240 14.50 -19.06 -33.23
C ASN A 240 15.90 -19.18 -32.55
N ASP A 241 16.52 -20.36 -32.67
CA ASP A 241 17.87 -20.71 -32.17
C ASP A 241 18.09 -20.85 -30.65
N SER A 242 17.05 -20.71 -29.81
CA SER A 242 17.17 -21.05 -28.38
C SER A 242 16.50 -22.40 -28.06
N TYR A 243 17.30 -23.40 -27.68
CA TYR A 243 16.84 -24.65 -27.08
C TYR A 243 16.55 -24.42 -25.60
N CYS A 244 15.32 -24.70 -25.19
CA CYS A 244 14.90 -24.55 -23.81
C CYS A 244 14.46 -25.89 -23.23
N ASP A 245 15.17 -26.37 -22.22
CA ASP A 245 14.90 -27.61 -21.50
C ASP A 245 14.06 -27.34 -20.24
N CYS A 246 12.83 -27.85 -20.19
CA CYS A 246 11.91 -27.64 -19.07
C CYS A 246 12.30 -28.40 -17.79
N GLN A 247 13.23 -29.37 -17.87
CA GLN A 247 13.78 -30.05 -16.71
C GLN A 247 14.81 -29.17 -15.98
N THR A 248 15.62 -28.41 -16.73
CA THR A 248 16.77 -27.67 -16.17
C THR A 248 16.58 -26.16 -16.15
N ASN A 249 15.64 -25.61 -16.93
CA ASN A 249 15.39 -24.18 -17.02
C ASN A 249 14.02 -23.80 -16.44
N VAL A 250 14.03 -23.06 -15.32
CA VAL A 250 12.82 -22.53 -14.66
C VAL A 250 12.00 -21.56 -15.53
N ASN A 251 12.65 -20.90 -16.49
CA ASN A 251 12.03 -19.92 -17.37
C ASN A 251 11.53 -20.55 -18.68
N CYS A 252 11.57 -21.88 -18.77
CA CYS A 252 11.09 -22.56 -19.95
C CYS A 252 9.57 -22.52 -20.03
N GLN A 253 9.06 -22.04 -21.16
CA GLN A 253 7.63 -21.94 -21.44
C GLN A 253 7.35 -22.71 -22.71
N VAL A 254 6.30 -23.54 -22.69
CA VAL A 254 5.83 -24.30 -23.84
C VAL A 254 4.39 -23.90 -24.11
N PRO A 255 4.02 -23.52 -25.34
CA PRO A 255 2.64 -23.18 -25.65
C PRO A 255 1.74 -24.40 -25.46
N SER A 256 0.53 -24.18 -24.94
CA SER A 256 -0.50 -25.22 -24.97
C SER A 256 -0.90 -25.47 -26.42
N GLU A 257 -1.00 -26.74 -26.79
CA GLU A 257 -1.41 -27.12 -28.13
C GLU A 257 -2.90 -26.84 -28.30
N LYS A 258 -3.23 -25.95 -29.23
CA LYS A 258 -4.62 -25.62 -29.56
C LYS A 258 -5.20 -26.79 -30.32
N GLN A 259 -6.39 -27.25 -29.91
CA GLN A 259 -7.16 -28.18 -30.73
C GLN A 259 -7.39 -27.55 -32.11
N ASP A 260 -7.06 -28.32 -33.15
CA ASP A 260 -6.89 -27.86 -34.52
C ASP A 260 -8.03 -26.92 -34.96
N LEU A 261 -7.68 -25.69 -35.35
CA LEU A 261 -8.65 -24.68 -35.81
C LEU A 261 -9.52 -25.25 -36.96
N ALA A 262 -8.94 -26.18 -37.72
CA ALA A 262 -9.63 -26.95 -38.75
C ALA A 262 -10.83 -27.75 -38.22
N ASN A 263 -10.75 -28.38 -37.04
CA ASN A 263 -11.85 -29.13 -36.42
C ASN A 263 -12.97 -28.23 -35.91
N VAL A 264 -12.62 -27.06 -35.36
CA VAL A 264 -13.61 -26.06 -34.95
C VAL A 264 -14.32 -25.49 -36.18
N LEU A 265 -13.57 -25.17 -37.24
CA LEU A 265 -14.13 -24.67 -38.50
C LEU A 265 -15.00 -25.72 -39.21
N THR A 266 -14.58 -26.99 -39.27
CA THR A 266 -15.39 -28.06 -39.87
C THR A 266 -16.68 -28.31 -39.10
N ASN A 267 -16.65 -28.25 -37.76
CA ASN A 267 -17.86 -28.36 -36.95
C ASN A 267 -18.83 -27.19 -37.18
N VAL A 268 -18.33 -25.96 -37.28
CA VAL A 268 -19.16 -24.78 -37.58
C VAL A 268 -19.74 -24.85 -39.00
N ILE A 269 -18.95 -25.24 -40.00
CA ILE A 269 -19.39 -25.40 -41.39
C ILE A 269 -20.42 -26.53 -41.50
N SER A 270 -20.20 -27.66 -40.81
CA SER A 270 -21.12 -28.79 -40.76
C SER A 270 -22.46 -28.43 -40.10
N LEU A 271 -22.41 -27.67 -38.99
CA LEU A 271 -23.61 -27.20 -38.30
C LEU A 271 -24.40 -26.20 -39.15
N HIS A 272 -23.72 -25.25 -39.79
CA HIS A 272 -24.38 -24.26 -40.65
C HIS A 272 -24.96 -24.90 -41.92
N GLY A 273 -24.24 -25.86 -42.53
CA GLY A 273 -24.70 -26.62 -43.68
C GLY A 273 -25.93 -27.48 -43.37
N GLY A 274 -25.88 -28.25 -42.27
CA GLY A 274 -26.98 -29.09 -41.81
C GLY A 274 -28.23 -28.28 -41.45
N LEU A 275 -28.07 -27.19 -40.70
CA LEU A 275 -29.16 -26.32 -40.30
C LEU A 275 -29.87 -25.69 -41.50
N THR A 276 -29.12 -25.26 -42.53
CA THR A 276 -29.68 -24.64 -43.73
C THR A 276 -30.50 -25.63 -44.57
N LEU A 277 -30.03 -26.88 -44.69
CA LEU A 277 -30.74 -27.95 -45.38
C LEU A 277 -32.05 -28.33 -44.69
N ILE A 278 -32.02 -28.47 -43.36
CA ILE A 278 -33.19 -28.79 -42.54
C ILE A 278 -34.22 -27.65 -42.61
N LEU A 279 -33.78 -26.39 -42.46
CA LEU A 279 -34.67 -25.22 -42.56
C LEU A 279 -35.33 -25.14 -43.93
N ARG A 280 -34.59 -25.34 -45.04
CA ARG A 280 -35.19 -25.36 -46.39
C ARG A 280 -36.25 -26.43 -46.55
N PHE A 281 -36.02 -27.63 -46.01
CA PHE A 281 -36.98 -28.72 -46.09
C PHE A 281 -38.23 -28.45 -45.25
N ILE A 282 -38.06 -27.98 -44.01
CA ILE A 282 -39.15 -27.65 -43.08
C ILE A 282 -39.98 -26.50 -43.64
N ILE A 283 -39.35 -25.40 -44.08
CA ILE A 283 -40.05 -24.24 -44.66
C ILE A 283 -40.83 -24.67 -45.92
N ALA A 284 -40.24 -25.46 -46.81
CA ALA A 284 -40.94 -25.94 -48.01
C ALA A 284 -42.14 -26.85 -47.69
N ARG A 285 -42.09 -27.61 -46.59
CA ARG A 285 -43.21 -28.42 -46.09
C ARG A 285 -44.31 -27.56 -45.47
N ILE A 286 -43.93 -26.58 -44.63
CA ILE A 286 -44.86 -25.65 -44.00
C ILE A 286 -45.58 -24.81 -45.06
N VAL A 287 -44.86 -24.25 -46.03
CA VAL A 287 -45.45 -23.46 -47.12
C VAL A 287 -46.41 -24.31 -47.96
N ARG A 288 -46.05 -25.57 -48.28
CA ARG A 288 -46.96 -26.50 -48.97
C ARG A 288 -48.21 -26.83 -48.15
N PHE A 289 -48.06 -26.98 -46.84
CA PHE A 289 -49.18 -27.23 -45.94
C PHE A 289 -50.12 -26.03 -45.84
N ILE A 290 -49.57 -24.81 -45.74
CA ILE A 290 -50.35 -23.56 -45.71
C ILE A 290 -51.08 -23.35 -47.04
N ARG A 291 -50.41 -23.54 -48.20
CA ARG A 291 -51.08 -23.45 -49.51
C ARG A 291 -52.24 -24.44 -49.64
N ARG A 292 -52.03 -25.71 -49.29
CA ARG A 292 -53.10 -26.72 -49.30
C ARG A 292 -54.27 -26.38 -48.38
N ARG A 293 -54.03 -25.68 -47.27
CA ARG A 293 -55.11 -25.21 -46.38
C ARG A 293 -55.90 -24.05 -47.00
N LYS A 294 -55.21 -23.14 -47.69
CA LYS A 294 -55.84 -22.02 -48.40
C LYS A 294 -56.66 -22.47 -49.62
N ASP A 295 -56.21 -23.51 -50.31
CA ASP A 295 -56.92 -24.08 -51.46
C ASP A 295 -58.14 -24.94 -51.03
N ASN A 296 -58.20 -25.36 -49.76
CA ASN A 296 -59.29 -26.15 -49.18
C ASN A 296 -60.28 -25.31 -48.35
N GLU A 297 -60.18 -23.99 -48.38
CA GLU A 297 -61.13 -23.09 -47.72
C GLU A 297 -62.29 -22.82 -48.71
N PRO A 298 -63.51 -23.34 -48.48
CA PRO A 298 -64.63 -23.13 -49.39
C PRO A 298 -65.05 -21.65 -49.35
N SER A 299 -65.13 -21.05 -50.54
CA SER A 299 -65.67 -19.70 -50.74
C SER A 299 -67.10 -19.60 -50.24
N SER A 300 -67.26 -19.06 -49.03
CA SER A 300 -68.52 -18.49 -48.51
C SER A 300 -68.46 -16.97 -48.73
N GLN A 301 -68.98 -16.55 -49.89
CA GLN A 301 -70.26 -15.83 -50.08
C GLN A 301 -70.13 -14.31 -50.04
N ILE A 302 -70.12 -13.67 -51.22
CA ILE A 302 -70.84 -12.40 -51.49
C ILE A 302 -71.30 -12.39 -52.97
N SER A 303 -72.50 -12.89 -53.22
CA SER A 303 -73.61 -12.27 -53.97
C SER A 303 -74.83 -13.18 -53.83
#